data_AF-A0A519Q9I1-F1
#
_entry.id   AF-A0A519Q9I1-F1
#
_cell.length_a   1.000
_cell.length_b   1.000
_cell.length_c   1.000
_cell.angle_alpha   90.00
_cell.angle_beta   90.00
_cell.angle_gamma   90.00
#
_symmetry.space_group_name_H-M   'P 1'
#
loop_
_entity.id
_entity.type
_entity.pdbx_description
1 polymer ?
#
loop_
_entity_poly.entity_id
_entity_poly.type
_entity_poly.pdbx_seq_one_letter_code
_entity_poly.pdbx_strand_id
1 'polypeptide(L)'
;MSPSNFYTYFKTVEEPILVLAEEAAADFARLAVHLSSDWSGDQAFPAARALVVGMLDLWREHGAALRVEHLLADRGEPAFAESRVRRLRRLHLAVERRMAQAQAGGLLPMGLSPRLASYELVSLMESVAAGFTLLRRADTPDAIVDTTAHIVAKLATGR
;
A
#
# COMPACT_ATOMS: atom_id res chain seq x y z
N MET A 1 -19.39 26.62 7.28
CA MET A 1 -20.49 25.98 6.54
C MET A 1 -21.56 25.58 7.55
N SER A 2 -22.85 25.77 7.24
CA SER A 2 -23.94 25.24 8.07
C SER A 2 -24.10 23.72 7.80
N PRO A 3 -24.61 22.94 8.77
CA PRO A 3 -24.93 21.53 8.54
C PRO A 3 -25.86 21.32 7.33
N SER A 4 -26.84 22.21 7.12
CA SER A 4 -27.71 22.16 5.93
C SER A 4 -26.95 22.33 4.61
N ASN A 5 -25.94 23.19 4.56
CA ASN A 5 -25.15 23.36 3.33
C ASN A 5 -24.27 22.12 3.02
N PHE A 6 -23.92 21.30 4.01
CA PHE A 6 -23.19 20.04 3.80
C PHE A 6 -24.08 18.99 3.13
N TYR A 7 -25.32 18.83 3.61
CA TYR A 7 -26.26 17.86 3.06
C TYR A 7 -26.80 18.20 1.67
N THR A 8 -26.55 19.42 1.19
CA THR A 8 -26.78 19.80 -0.21
C THR A 8 -25.87 19.00 -1.16
N TYR A 9 -24.65 18.67 -0.73
CA TYR A 9 -23.66 17.97 -1.56
C TYR A 9 -23.54 16.48 -1.24
N PHE A 10 -23.82 16.10 0.02
CA PHE A 10 -23.60 14.74 0.49
C PHE A 10 -24.79 14.24 1.30
N LYS A 11 -25.29 13.04 1.01
CA LYS A 11 -26.39 12.45 1.77
C LYS A 11 -25.93 11.93 3.13
N THR A 12 -24.64 11.61 3.26
CA THR A 12 -24.02 11.04 4.47
C THR A 12 -22.61 11.60 4.67
N VAL A 13 -22.04 11.43 5.86
CA VAL A 13 -20.66 11.91 6.17
C VAL A 13 -19.61 11.04 5.48
N GLU A 14 -20.00 9.83 5.08
CA GLU A 14 -19.20 8.82 4.40
C GLU A 14 -18.93 9.14 2.93
N GLU A 15 -19.87 9.79 2.24
CA GLU A 15 -19.73 10.16 0.81
C GLU A 15 -18.53 11.07 0.52
N PRO A 16 -18.27 12.17 1.25
CA PRO A 16 -17.07 12.97 1.02
C PRO A 16 -15.77 12.20 1.31
N ILE A 17 -15.80 11.22 2.22
CA ILE A 17 -14.64 10.39 2.53
C ILE A 17 -14.32 9.45 1.36
N LEU A 18 -15.35 8.88 0.72
CA LEU A 18 -15.17 8.09 -0.49
C LEU A 18 -14.57 8.93 -1.62
N VAL A 19 -14.99 10.19 -1.79
CA VAL A 19 -14.38 11.10 -2.78
C VAL A 19 -12.89 11.31 -2.49
N LEU A 20 -12.52 11.58 -1.23
CA LEU A 20 -11.10 11.72 -0.85
C LEU A 20 -10.31 10.42 -1.05
N ALA A 21 -10.93 9.26 -0.82
CA ALA A 21 -10.31 7.96 -1.08
C ALA A 21 -10.11 7.69 -2.59
N GLU A 22 -11.01 8.19 -3.44
CA GLU A 22 -10.86 8.12 -4.91
C GLU A 22 -9.72 9.00 -5.42
N GLU A 23 -9.54 10.20 -4.85
CA GLU A 23 -8.36 11.05 -5.13
C GLU A 23 -7.07 10.32 -4.75
N ALA A 24 -7.03 9.73 -3.55
CA ALA A 24 -5.90 8.90 -3.14
C ALA A 24 -5.65 7.72 -4.10
N ALA A 25 -6.71 7.08 -4.62
CA ALA A 25 -6.57 5.98 -5.57
C ALA A 25 -5.88 6.38 -6.88
N ALA A 26 -6.13 7.58 -7.39
CA ALA A 26 -5.44 8.10 -8.57
C ALA A 26 -3.93 8.23 -8.32
N ASP A 27 -3.54 8.74 -7.15
CA ASP A 27 -2.14 8.89 -6.78
C ASP A 27 -1.46 7.55 -6.50
N PHE A 28 -2.13 6.61 -5.84
CA PHE A 28 -1.60 5.27 -5.56
C PHE A 28 -1.21 4.51 -6.83
N ALA A 29 -1.81 4.83 -7.98
CA ALA A 29 -1.43 4.24 -9.25
C ALA A 29 0.06 4.48 -9.59
N ARG A 30 0.69 5.54 -9.06
CA ARG A 30 2.11 5.85 -9.24
C ARG A 30 3.05 4.84 -8.58
N LEU A 31 2.61 4.15 -7.52
CA LEU A 31 3.44 3.15 -6.83
C LEU A 31 3.83 1.98 -7.72
N ALA A 32 2.94 1.58 -8.63
CA ALA A 32 3.20 0.47 -9.55
C ALA A 32 4.38 0.77 -10.51
N VAL A 33 4.76 2.04 -10.69
CA VAL A 33 5.91 2.42 -11.52
C VAL A 33 7.24 1.95 -10.92
N HIS A 34 7.38 1.94 -9.58
CA HIS A 34 8.57 1.40 -8.91
C HIS A 34 8.75 -0.10 -9.16
N LEU A 35 7.67 -0.79 -9.50
CA LEU A 35 7.65 -2.22 -9.83
C LEU A 35 7.94 -2.46 -11.33
N SER A 36 8.25 -1.41 -12.10
CA SER A 36 8.73 -1.51 -13.48
C SER A 36 10.24 -1.25 -13.62
N SER A 37 10.92 -0.86 -12.54
CA SER A 37 12.37 -0.68 -12.54
C SER A 37 13.11 -2.03 -12.53
N ASP A 38 14.44 -1.97 -12.62
CA ASP A 38 15.29 -3.14 -12.35
C ASP A 38 15.22 -3.53 -10.87
N TRP A 39 15.09 -4.83 -10.61
CA TRP A 39 15.06 -5.46 -9.29
C TRP A 39 16.06 -6.62 -9.22
N SER A 40 17.00 -6.70 -10.17
CA SER A 40 18.03 -7.73 -10.21
C SER A 40 19.19 -7.39 -9.26
N GLY A 41 19.68 -8.42 -8.56
CA GLY A 41 20.84 -8.31 -7.66
C GLY A 41 20.72 -7.12 -6.70
N ASP A 42 21.74 -6.26 -6.72
CA ASP A 42 21.87 -5.12 -5.82
C ASP A 42 20.86 -3.99 -6.11
N GLN A 43 20.14 -4.04 -7.24
CA GLN A 43 19.08 -3.06 -7.56
C GLN A 43 17.76 -3.33 -6.83
N ALA A 44 17.58 -4.54 -6.26
CA ALA A 44 16.36 -4.90 -5.55
C ALA A 44 16.10 -4.00 -4.33
N PHE A 45 17.13 -3.73 -3.52
CA PHE A 45 16.98 -2.92 -2.31
C PHE A 45 16.64 -1.45 -2.62
N PRO A 46 17.37 -0.73 -3.48
CA PRO A 46 17.01 0.64 -3.85
C PRO A 46 15.59 0.76 -4.42
N ALA A 47 15.16 -0.20 -5.26
CA ALA A 47 13.82 -0.21 -5.81
C ALA A 47 12.74 -0.46 -4.75
N ALA A 48 12.97 -1.41 -3.83
CA ALA A 48 12.09 -1.67 -2.70
C ALA A 48 12.01 -0.46 -1.76
N ARG A 49 13.14 0.19 -1.50
CA ARG A 49 13.20 1.41 -0.67
C ARG A 49 12.41 2.55 -1.30
N ALA A 50 12.56 2.76 -2.60
CA ALA A 50 11.78 3.77 -3.33
C ALA A 50 10.27 3.50 -3.25
N LEU A 51 9.85 2.24 -3.37
CA LEU A 51 8.45 1.85 -3.19
C LEU A 51 7.94 2.15 -1.77
N VAL A 52 8.70 1.79 -0.75
CA VAL A 52 8.33 2.03 0.67
C VAL A 52 8.22 3.54 0.94
N VAL A 53 9.17 4.34 0.47
CA VAL A 53 9.12 5.80 0.59
C VAL A 53 7.89 6.37 -0.14
N GLY A 54 7.61 5.91 -1.36
CA GLY A 54 6.42 6.32 -2.09
C GLY A 54 5.11 5.99 -1.35
N MET A 55 5.06 4.83 -0.69
CA MET A 55 3.92 4.46 0.16
C MET A 55 3.77 5.41 1.35
N LEU A 56 4.87 5.72 2.03
CA LEU A 56 4.88 6.66 3.15
C LEU A 56 4.43 8.07 2.75
N ASP A 57 4.88 8.54 1.59
CA ASP A 57 4.52 9.86 1.07
C ASP A 57 3.01 9.95 0.80
N LEU A 58 2.43 8.90 0.20
CA LEU A 58 0.99 8.82 -0.03
C LEU A 58 0.19 8.77 1.27
N TRP A 59 0.66 8.03 2.28
CA TRP A 59 0.01 8.00 3.59
C TRP A 59 0.14 9.32 4.36
N ARG A 60 1.21 10.08 4.13
CA ARG A 60 1.36 11.42 4.68
C ARG A 60 0.36 12.39 4.04
N GLU A 61 0.15 12.28 2.74
CA GLU A 61 -0.75 13.12 1.94
C GLU A 61 -2.23 12.79 2.21
N HIS A 62 -2.61 11.52 2.15
CA HIS A 62 -3.99 11.04 2.15
C HIS A 62 -4.44 10.38 3.47
N GLY A 63 -3.56 10.32 4.47
CA GLY A 63 -3.72 9.42 5.62
C GLY A 63 -4.98 9.64 6.47
N ALA A 64 -5.63 10.80 6.44
CA ALA A 64 -6.89 11.00 7.14
C ALA A 64 -8.01 10.17 6.51
N ALA A 65 -8.17 10.26 5.18
CA ALA A 65 -9.16 9.48 4.44
C ALA A 65 -8.84 7.98 4.50
N LEU A 66 -7.57 7.60 4.32
CA LEU A 66 -7.16 6.18 4.35
C LEU A 66 -7.42 5.49 5.69
N ARG A 67 -7.28 6.20 6.82
CA ARG A 67 -7.59 5.65 8.15
C ARG A 67 -9.07 5.35 8.30
N VAL A 68 -9.94 6.23 7.80
CA VAL A 68 -11.39 6.00 7.83
C VAL A 68 -11.79 4.90 6.85
N GLU A 69 -11.19 4.89 5.64
CA GLU A 69 -11.38 3.81 4.67
C GLU A 69 -11.04 2.45 5.28
N HIS A 70 -9.87 2.31 5.93
CA HIS A 70 -9.48 1.09 6.62
C HIS A 70 -10.50 0.69 7.69
N LEU A 71 -10.87 1.62 8.58
CA LEU A 71 -11.81 1.34 9.66
C LEU A 71 -13.16 0.84 9.16
N LEU A 72 -13.71 1.48 8.13
CA LEU A 72 -15.04 1.14 7.60
C LEU A 72 -14.98 -0.13 6.74
N ALA A 73 -13.92 -0.32 5.95
CA ALA A 73 -13.69 -1.57 5.23
C ALA A 73 -13.57 -2.77 6.19
N ASP A 74 -12.82 -2.63 7.29
CA ASP A 74 -12.63 -3.70 8.29
C ASP A 74 -13.93 -4.01 9.06
N ARG A 75 -14.85 -3.04 9.16
CA ARG A 75 -16.22 -3.25 9.70
C ARG A 75 -17.18 -3.91 8.70
N GLY A 76 -16.76 -4.07 7.44
CA GLY A 76 -17.55 -4.70 6.39
C GLY A 76 -18.44 -3.73 5.59
N GLU A 77 -18.18 -2.42 5.66
CA GLU A 77 -18.92 -1.44 4.84
C GLU A 77 -18.55 -1.61 3.35
N PRO A 78 -19.48 -2.05 2.47
CA PRO A 78 -19.14 -2.51 1.13
C PRO A 78 -18.46 -1.45 0.26
N ALA A 79 -18.88 -0.19 0.37
CA ALA A 79 -18.33 0.89 -0.44
C ALA A 79 -16.85 1.17 -0.11
N PHE A 80 -16.46 1.08 1.17
CA PHE A 80 -15.08 1.30 1.61
C PHE A 80 -14.20 0.08 1.33
N ALA A 81 -14.76 -1.14 1.44
CA ALA A 81 -14.06 -2.34 0.99
C ALA A 81 -13.74 -2.28 -0.51
N GLU A 82 -14.71 -1.86 -1.33
CA GLU A 82 -14.51 -1.69 -2.77
C GLU A 82 -13.51 -0.56 -3.08
N SER A 83 -13.60 0.57 -2.37
CA SER A 83 -12.63 1.67 -2.49
C SER A 83 -11.19 1.19 -2.27
N ARG A 84 -10.93 0.48 -1.16
CA ARG A 84 -9.60 -0.06 -0.82
C ARG A 84 -9.10 -1.04 -1.88
N VAL A 85 -9.98 -1.92 -2.37
CA VAL A 85 -9.66 -2.86 -3.45
C VAL A 85 -9.26 -2.10 -4.71
N ARG A 86 -10.04 -1.10 -5.13
CA ARG A 86 -9.74 -0.30 -6.33
C ARG A 86 -8.40 0.44 -6.21
N ARG A 87 -8.15 1.10 -5.06
CA ARG A 87 -6.92 1.84 -4.78
C ARG A 87 -5.67 0.97 -4.90
N LEU A 88 -5.69 -0.23 -4.33
CA LEU A 88 -4.50 -1.09 -4.25
C LEU A 88 -4.36 -2.08 -5.42
N ARG A 89 -5.39 -2.23 -6.28
CA ARG A 89 -5.43 -3.23 -7.35
C ARG A 89 -4.19 -3.24 -8.24
N ARG A 90 -3.77 -2.07 -8.74
CA ARG A 90 -2.60 -1.96 -9.65
C ARG A 90 -1.30 -2.37 -8.96
N LEU A 91 -1.15 -1.99 -7.70
CA LEU A 91 0.02 -2.34 -6.89
C LEU A 91 0.07 -3.85 -6.63
N HIS A 92 -1.04 -4.46 -6.18
CA HIS A 92 -1.10 -5.91 -5.96
C HIS A 92 -0.75 -6.68 -7.22
N LEU A 93 -1.32 -6.33 -8.38
CA LEU A 93 -1.01 -7.00 -9.65
C LEU A 93 0.48 -6.87 -10.03
N ALA A 94 1.11 -5.73 -9.74
CA ALA A 94 2.52 -5.50 -10.02
C ALA A 94 3.44 -6.31 -9.09
N VAL A 95 3.10 -6.40 -7.81
CA VAL A 95 3.81 -7.20 -6.80
C VAL A 95 3.62 -8.70 -7.09
N GLU A 96 2.39 -9.15 -7.33
CA GLU A 96 2.06 -10.54 -7.67
C GLU A 96 2.88 -11.02 -8.86
N ARG A 97 2.93 -10.24 -9.96
CA ARG A 97 3.73 -10.61 -11.15
C ARG A 97 5.20 -10.83 -10.81
N ARG A 98 5.78 -9.99 -9.96
CA ARG A 98 7.19 -10.08 -9.56
C ARG A 98 7.44 -11.31 -8.68
N MET A 99 6.56 -11.56 -7.72
CA MET A 99 6.64 -12.77 -6.89
C MET A 99 6.44 -14.05 -7.71
N ALA A 100 5.55 -14.01 -8.71
CA ALA A 100 5.35 -15.13 -9.63
C ALA A 100 6.61 -15.39 -10.49
N GLN A 101 7.29 -14.34 -10.96
CA GLN A 101 8.58 -14.48 -11.66
C GLN A 101 9.67 -15.06 -10.75
N ALA A 102 9.78 -14.58 -9.52
CA ALA A 102 10.73 -15.11 -8.55
C ALA A 102 10.45 -16.59 -8.21
N GLN A 103 9.18 -16.97 -8.04
CA GLN A 103 8.78 -18.36 -7.84
C GLN A 103 9.09 -19.23 -9.06
N ALA A 104 8.76 -18.79 -10.27
CA ALA A 104 9.06 -19.50 -11.50
C ALA A 104 10.57 -19.69 -11.72
N GLY A 105 11.38 -18.75 -11.24
CA GLY A 105 12.84 -18.84 -11.19
C GLY A 105 13.41 -19.68 -10.04
N GLY A 106 12.57 -20.32 -9.23
CA GLY A 106 12.98 -21.15 -8.08
C GLY A 106 13.50 -20.38 -6.88
N LEU A 107 13.30 -19.05 -6.84
CA LEU A 107 13.77 -18.18 -5.75
C LEU A 107 12.76 -18.05 -4.61
N LEU A 108 11.49 -18.43 -4.84
CA LEU A 108 10.46 -18.53 -3.81
C LEU A 108 9.88 -19.94 -3.76
N PRO A 109 9.39 -20.41 -2.59
CA PRO A 109 8.82 -21.75 -2.44
C PRO A 109 7.58 -21.96 -3.32
N MET A 110 7.42 -23.16 -3.88
CA MET A 110 6.23 -23.53 -4.68
C MET A 110 4.91 -23.46 -3.89
N GLY A 111 4.94 -23.64 -2.56
CA GLY A 111 3.76 -23.53 -1.70
C GLY A 111 3.33 -22.09 -1.39
N LEU A 112 4.16 -21.09 -1.72
CA LEU A 112 3.82 -19.68 -1.51
C LEU A 112 2.93 -19.20 -2.65
N SER A 113 1.69 -18.81 -2.38
CA SER A 113 0.82 -18.22 -3.40
C SER A 113 1.30 -16.80 -3.73
N PRO A 114 1.76 -16.49 -4.97
CA PRO A 114 2.19 -15.13 -5.32
C PRO A 114 1.09 -14.09 -5.12
N ARG A 115 -0.16 -14.48 -5.41
CA ARG A 115 -1.33 -13.63 -5.19
C ARG A 115 -1.52 -13.30 -3.72
N LEU A 116 -1.66 -14.29 -2.84
CA LEU A 116 -1.87 -14.04 -1.40
C LEU A 116 -0.68 -13.29 -0.80
N ALA A 117 0.54 -13.68 -1.16
CA ALA A 117 1.74 -13.03 -0.66
C ALA A 117 1.84 -11.56 -1.12
N SER A 118 1.31 -11.20 -2.29
CA SER A 118 1.19 -9.81 -2.71
C SER A 118 0.22 -9.00 -1.82
N TYR A 119 -0.84 -9.61 -1.30
CA TYR A 119 -1.76 -8.96 -0.38
C TYR A 119 -1.09 -8.73 0.97
N GLU A 120 -0.40 -9.74 1.50
CA GLU A 120 0.36 -9.65 2.75
C GLU A 120 1.46 -8.58 2.67
N LEU A 121 2.24 -8.57 1.57
CA LEU A 121 3.35 -7.64 1.43
C LEU A 121 2.90 -6.18 1.33
N VAL A 122 1.83 -5.92 0.57
CA VAL A 122 1.24 -4.57 0.47
C VAL A 122 0.59 -4.16 1.79
N SER A 123 -0.07 -5.09 2.51
CA SER A 123 -0.65 -4.82 3.82
C SER A 123 0.42 -4.48 4.86
N LEU A 124 1.58 -5.14 4.81
CA LEU A 124 2.74 -4.80 5.63
C LEU A 124 3.20 -3.36 5.36
N MET A 125 3.34 -2.96 4.09
CA MET A 125 3.73 -1.59 3.74
C MET A 125 2.69 -0.55 4.20
N GLU A 126 1.40 -0.82 3.99
CA GLU A 126 0.31 0.04 4.47
C GLU A 126 0.33 0.16 6.00
N SER A 127 0.54 -0.95 6.72
CA SER A 127 0.61 -0.97 8.19
C SER A 127 1.80 -0.17 8.72
N VAL A 128 2.99 -0.31 8.11
CA VAL A 128 4.17 0.50 8.44
C VAL A 128 3.88 1.97 8.22
N ALA A 129 3.23 2.32 7.10
CA ALA A 129 2.94 3.71 6.77
C ALA A 129 1.88 4.34 7.68
N ALA A 130 0.79 3.63 7.95
CA ALA A 130 -0.27 4.06 8.85
C ALA A 130 0.25 4.26 10.29
N GLY A 131 1.13 3.36 10.74
CA GLY A 131 1.72 3.30 12.07
C GLY A 131 3.10 3.96 12.19
N PHE A 132 3.58 4.70 11.20
CA PHE A 132 4.97 5.16 11.14
C PHE A 132 5.39 5.99 12.37
N THR A 133 4.54 6.89 12.84
CA THR A 133 4.78 7.68 14.06
C THR A 133 4.95 6.81 15.30
N LEU A 134 4.23 5.68 15.39
CA LEU A 134 4.37 4.74 16.50
C LEU A 134 5.70 3.98 16.41
N LEU A 135 6.08 3.53 15.20
CA LEU A 135 7.35 2.83 14.96
C LEU A 135 8.57 3.70 15.30
N ARG A 136 8.46 5.03 15.13
CA ARG A 136 9.51 5.98 15.53
C ARG A 136 9.84 5.98 17.03
N ARG A 137 9.02 5.32 17.87
CA ARG A 137 9.34 5.10 19.29
C ARG A 137 10.32 3.95 19.50
N ALA A 138 10.42 3.04 18.53
CA ALA A 138 11.32 1.90 18.56
C ALA A 138 12.67 2.22 17.92
N ASP A 139 12.68 2.96 16.80
CA ASP A 139 13.91 3.25 16.05
C ASP A 139 13.80 4.53 15.19
N THR A 140 14.88 4.84 14.46
CA THR A 140 14.99 5.96 13.54
C THR A 140 14.15 5.78 12.27
N PRO A 141 13.73 6.88 11.60
CA PRO A 141 13.00 6.80 10.33
C PRO A 141 13.72 5.97 9.25
N ASP A 142 15.04 6.13 9.11
CA ASP A 142 15.81 5.38 8.11
C ASP A 142 15.86 3.90 8.44
N ALA A 143 16.06 3.50 9.71
CA ALA A 143 16.03 2.10 10.11
C ALA A 143 14.68 1.43 9.81
N ILE A 144 13.56 2.14 10.04
CA ILE A 144 12.21 1.64 9.72
C ILE A 144 12.04 1.44 8.21
N VAL A 145 12.45 2.43 7.42
CA VAL A 145 12.36 2.40 5.95
C VAL A 145 13.23 1.27 5.40
N ASP A 146 14.48 1.18 5.82
CA ASP A 146 15.46 0.22 5.32
C ASP A 146 15.08 -1.21 5.72
N THR A 147 14.61 -1.41 6.96
CA THR A 147 14.12 -2.72 7.41
C THR A 147 12.91 -3.17 6.58
N THR A 148 11.95 -2.26 6.35
CA THR A 148 10.78 -2.55 5.52
C THR A 148 11.20 -2.85 4.08
N ALA A 149 12.14 -2.08 3.53
CA ALA A 149 12.68 -2.28 2.18
C ALA A 149 13.39 -3.63 2.03
N HIS A 150 14.15 -4.07 3.04
CA HIS A 150 14.77 -5.39 3.05
C HIS A 150 13.72 -6.52 3.02
N ILE A 151 12.66 -6.41 3.83
CA ILE A 151 11.56 -7.39 3.83
C ILE A 151 10.88 -7.43 2.45
N VAL A 152 10.62 -6.25 1.87
CA VAL A 152 10.01 -6.13 0.53
C VAL A 152 10.90 -6.70 -0.55
N ALA A 153 12.18 -6.35 -0.59
CA ALA A 153 13.14 -6.89 -1.57
C ALA A 153 13.24 -8.42 -1.46
N LYS A 154 13.34 -8.93 -0.24
CA LYS A 154 13.47 -10.37 0.03
C LYS A 154 12.26 -11.15 -0.44
N LEU A 155 11.04 -10.69 -0.12
CA LEU A 155 9.81 -11.38 -0.52
C LEU A 155 9.51 -11.20 -2.01
N ALA A 156 9.78 -10.03 -2.58
CA ALA A 156 9.52 -9.78 -3.99
C ALA A 156 10.46 -10.57 -4.92
N THR A 157 11.70 -10.83 -4.49
CA THR A 157 12.73 -11.44 -5.35
C THR A 157 13.22 -12.83 -4.90
N GLY A 158 12.96 -13.21 -3.64
CA GLY A 158 13.52 -14.41 -3.02
C GLY A 158 14.98 -14.29 -2.55
N ARG A 159 15.65 -13.17 -2.84
CA ARG A 159 17.08 -12.96 -2.60
C ARG A 159 17.35 -12.02 -1.44
#